data_AF-A0A8S0ZUB6-F1
#
_entry.id   AF-A0A8S0ZUB6-F1
#
_cell.length_a   1.000
_cell.length_b   1.000
_cell.length_c   1.000
_cell.angle_alpha   90.00
_cell.angle_beta   90.00
_cell.angle_gamma   90.00
#
_symmetry.space_group_name_H-M   'P 1'
#
loop_
_entity.id
_entity.type
_entity.pdbx_description
1 polymer ?
#
loop_
_entity_poly.entity_id
_entity_poly.type
_entity_poly.pdbx_seq_one_letter_code
_entity_poly.pdbx_strand_id
1 'polypeptide(L)'
;MSNITWKPLDDGYTEHIGIFNESQISFMDVLTVCNLNQLNSVPNFMGRLLDLALSNTSLELLPSSHPLVPEDSHHRSICITLSLPALNLLIDNKKKIYLYKEGR
;
A
#
# COMPACT_ATOMS: atom_id res chain seq x y z
N MET A 1 -1.55 3.44 -14.54
CA MET A 1 -1.97 2.03 -14.69
C MET A 1 -3.49 1.96 -14.76
N SER A 2 -4.10 2.39 -15.87
CA SER A 2 -5.55 2.27 -16.05
C SER A 2 -5.92 0.80 -16.31
N ASN A 3 -7.06 0.36 -15.77
CA ASN A 3 -7.74 -0.92 -16.04
C ASN A 3 -7.31 -2.16 -15.26
N ILE A 4 -6.35 -2.09 -14.33
CA ILE A 4 -6.19 -3.17 -13.35
C ILE A 4 -7.29 -3.01 -12.31
N THR A 5 -8.16 -4.01 -12.22
CA THR A 5 -9.19 -4.08 -11.18
C THR A 5 -8.77 -5.12 -10.16
N TRP A 6 -8.86 -4.77 -8.88
CA TRP A 6 -8.54 -5.67 -7.78
C TRP A 6 -9.85 -6.19 -7.19
N LYS A 7 -10.05 -7.50 -7.25
CA LYS A 7 -11.20 -8.14 -6.61
C LYS A 7 -10.77 -8.70 -5.26
N PRO A 8 -11.49 -8.38 -4.17
CA PRO A 8 -11.24 -9.02 -2.89
C PRO A 8 -11.57 -10.52 -2.98
N LEU A 9 -10.77 -11.33 -2.28
CA LEU A 9 -10.94 -12.75 -2.05
C LEU A 9 -11.41 -12.98 -0.60
N ASP A 10 -11.96 -14.17 -0.31
CA ASP A 10 -12.54 -14.51 1.00
C ASP A 10 -11.50 -14.56 2.14
N ASP A 11 -10.22 -14.66 1.79
CA ASP A 11 -9.08 -14.72 2.71
C ASP A 11 -8.47 -13.34 3.01
N GLY A 12 -9.10 -12.25 2.54
CA GLY A 12 -8.65 -10.88 2.74
C GLY A 12 -7.56 -10.43 1.77
N TYR A 13 -7.16 -11.29 0.82
CA TYR A 13 -6.27 -10.90 -0.27
C TYR A 13 -7.06 -10.33 -1.46
N THR A 14 -6.34 -9.82 -2.46
CA THR A 14 -6.96 -9.32 -3.69
C THR A 14 -6.34 -9.99 -4.91
N GLU A 15 -7.18 -10.46 -5.84
CA GLU A 15 -6.74 -10.88 -7.17
C GLU A 15 -6.79 -9.69 -8.15
N HIS A 16 -5.80 -9.59 -9.03
CA HIS A 16 -5.84 -8.61 -10.12
C HIS A 16 -6.55 -9.19 -11.35
N ILE A 17 -7.32 -8.34 -12.01
CA ILE A 17 -7.96 -8.62 -13.29
C ILE A 17 -7.63 -7.49 -14.26
N GLY A 18 -7.41 -7.85 -15.52
CA GLY A 18 -7.18 -6.87 -16.58
C GLY A 18 -5.72 -6.46 -16.73
N ILE A 19 -4.83 -7.45 -16.75
CA ILE A 19 -3.48 -7.27 -17.29
C ILE A 19 -3.58 -7.35 -18.81
N PHE A 20 -3.34 -6.23 -19.47
CA PHE A 20 -3.51 -6.07 -20.91
C PHE A 20 -2.22 -5.65 -21.63
N ASN A 21 -1.15 -5.31 -20.91
CA ASN A 21 0.11 -4.85 -21.51
C ASN A 21 1.36 -5.27 -20.72
N GLU A 22 2.51 -5.19 -21.39
CA GLU A 22 3.81 -5.59 -20.83
C GLU A 22 4.20 -4.81 -19.58
N SER A 23 3.85 -3.51 -19.48
CA SER A 23 4.17 -2.72 -18.29
C SER A 23 3.44 -3.22 -17.04
N GLN A 24 2.21 -3.72 -17.20
CA GLN A 24 1.42 -4.30 -16.11
C GLN A 24 1.96 -5.68 -15.73
N ILE A 25 2.37 -6.49 -16.71
CA ILE A 25 3.04 -7.78 -16.47
C ILE A 25 4.32 -7.55 -15.67
N SER A 26 5.20 -6.65 -16.14
CA SER A 26 6.45 -6.32 -15.47
C SER A 26 6.23 -5.80 -14.05
N PHE A 27 5.19 -5.00 -13.83
CA PHE A 27 4.82 -4.57 -12.49
C PHE A 27 4.47 -5.75 -11.58
N MET A 28 3.63 -6.69 -12.03
CA MET A 28 3.28 -7.88 -11.24
C MET A 28 4.46 -8.82 -11.00
N ASP A 29 5.36 -8.95 -11.97
CA ASP A 29 6.60 -9.72 -11.82
C ASP A 29 7.46 -9.12 -10.71
N VAL A 30 7.57 -7.78 -10.65
CA VAL A 30 8.28 -7.09 -9.55
C VAL A 30 7.62 -7.36 -8.21
N LEU A 31 6.29 -7.27 -8.12
CA LEU A 31 5.58 -7.59 -6.87
C LEU A 31 5.89 -9.02 -6.40
N THR A 32 5.85 -9.97 -7.33
CA THR A 32 6.13 -11.39 -7.07
C THR A 32 7.56 -11.62 -6.61
N VAL A 33 8.55 -11.07 -7.33
CA VAL A 33 9.97 -11.19 -6.99
C VAL A 33 10.29 -10.55 -5.64
N CYS A 34 9.62 -9.44 -5.31
CA CYS A 34 9.78 -8.76 -4.02
C CYS A 34 8.92 -9.36 -2.89
N ASN A 35 8.14 -10.41 -3.16
CA ASN A 35 7.18 -11.02 -2.23
C ASN A 35 6.21 -9.96 -1.63
N LEU A 36 5.76 -9.01 -2.45
CA LEU A 36 4.83 -7.96 -2.05
C LEU A 36 3.40 -8.40 -2.33
N ASN A 37 2.59 -8.41 -1.28
CA ASN A 37 1.15 -8.57 -1.35
C ASN A 37 0.48 -7.20 -1.38
N GLN A 38 -0.62 -7.11 -2.11
CA GLN A 38 -1.48 -5.93 -2.08
C GLN A 38 -2.49 -6.03 -0.94
N LEU A 39 -2.67 -4.92 -0.21
CA LEU A 39 -3.47 -4.87 1.02
C LEU A 39 -4.58 -3.80 0.98
N ASN A 40 -5.01 -3.38 -0.21
CA ASN A 40 -5.98 -2.29 -0.35
C ASN A 40 -7.36 -2.70 0.21
N SER A 41 -7.69 -2.24 1.41
CA SER A 41 -8.96 -2.54 2.09
C SER A 41 -9.87 -1.32 2.28
N VAL A 42 -9.38 -0.11 2.02
CA VAL A 42 -10.09 1.14 2.31
C VAL A 42 -10.61 1.77 1.02
N PRO A 43 -11.91 1.63 0.71
CA PRO A 43 -12.49 2.30 -0.45
C PRO A 43 -12.72 3.79 -0.17
N ASN A 44 -12.74 4.58 -1.23
CA ASN A 44 -13.20 5.96 -1.17
C ASN A 44 -14.73 6.05 -1.04
N PHE A 45 -15.27 7.27 -0.99
CA PHE A 45 -16.71 7.53 -0.90
C PHE A 45 -17.57 6.94 -2.05
N MET A 46 -16.95 6.63 -3.19
CA MET A 46 -17.60 5.98 -4.33
C MET A 46 -17.50 4.45 -4.27
N GLY A 47 -16.99 3.87 -3.18
CA GLY A 47 -16.79 2.43 -3.04
C GLY A 47 -15.63 1.89 -3.88
N ARG A 48 -14.69 2.74 -4.32
CA ARG A 48 -13.57 2.35 -5.19
C ARG A 48 -12.25 2.34 -4.41
N LEU A 49 -11.42 1.33 -4.67
CA LEU A 49 -10.04 1.26 -4.19
C LEU A 49 -9.13 2.03 -5.15
N LEU A 50 -8.68 3.22 -4.76
CA LEU A 50 -7.81 4.07 -5.60
C LEU A 50 -6.36 4.08 -5.10
N ASP A 51 -6.17 3.92 -3.80
CA ASP A 51 -4.85 3.96 -3.18
C ASP A 51 -4.25 2.56 -3.11
N LEU A 52 -2.97 2.44 -3.45
CA LEU A 52 -2.24 1.19 -3.49
C LEU A 52 -1.34 1.03 -2.26
N ALA A 53 -1.56 -0.04 -1.50
CA ALA A 53 -0.71 -0.44 -0.38
C ALA A 53 -0.11 -1.82 -0.66
N LEU A 54 1.21 -1.91 -0.58
CA LEU A 54 1.98 -3.12 -0.85
C LEU A 54 2.85 -3.46 0.35
N SER A 55 2.89 -4.73 0.74
CA SER A 55 3.71 -5.19 1.86
C SER A 55 4.06 -6.67 1.72
N ASN A 56 5.27 -7.03 2.14
CA ASN A 56 5.69 -8.43 2.27
C ASN A 56 5.39 -9.03 3.65
N THR A 57 4.73 -8.27 4.51
CA THR A 57 4.30 -8.68 5.84
C THR A 57 2.84 -8.30 6.07
N SER A 58 2.20 -8.98 7.01
CA SER A 58 0.82 -8.69 7.38
C SER A 58 0.72 -7.28 7.99
N LEU A 59 -0.11 -6.44 7.37
CA LEU A 59 -0.48 -5.13 7.89
C LEU A 59 -2.00 -5.08 8.05
N GLU A 60 -2.45 -4.30 9.01
CA GLU A 60 -3.86 -3.94 9.14
C GLU A 60 -4.04 -2.51 8.59
N LEU A 61 -4.93 -2.37 7.60
CA LEU A 61 -5.26 -1.10 6.98
C LEU A 61 -6.69 -0.72 7.34
N LEU A 62 -6.84 0.44 7.96
CA LEU A 62 -8.12 1.00 8.38
C LEU A 62 -8.27 2.43 7.89
N PRO A 63 -9.49 2.94 7.71
CA PRO A 63 -9.69 4.36 7.51
C PRO A 63 -9.17 5.14 8.72
N SER A 64 -8.41 6.22 8.48
CA SER A 64 -7.91 7.06 9.57
C SER A 64 -9.06 7.79 10.26
N SER A 65 -9.02 7.83 11.59
CA SER A 65 -9.89 8.66 12.42
C SER A 65 -9.30 10.04 12.72
N HIS A 66 -8.01 10.21 12.47
CA HIS A 66 -7.24 11.43 12.78
C HIS A 66 -6.29 11.73 11.60
N PRO A 67 -6.81 12.24 10.47
CA PRO A 67 -5.99 12.54 9.31
C PRO A 67 -4.99 13.67 9.63
N LEU A 68 -3.73 13.49 9.22
CA LEU A 68 -2.66 14.49 9.43
C LEU A 68 -2.68 15.59 8.36
N VAL A 69 -3.46 15.39 7.30
CA VAL A 69 -3.66 16.31 6.19
C VAL A 69 -5.16 16.42 5.91
N PRO A 70 -5.64 17.55 5.34
CA PRO A 70 -7.02 17.63 4.88
C PRO A 70 -7.33 16.50 3.88
N GLU A 71 -8.39 15.75 4.12
CA GLU A 71 -8.85 14.72 3.19
C GLU A 71 -9.59 15.39 2.02
N ASP A 72 -9.31 14.94 0.79
CA ASP A 72 -10.20 15.22 -0.33
C ASP A 72 -11.26 14.13 -0.44
N SER A 73 -12.35 14.39 -1.17
CA SER A 73 -13.44 13.42 -1.27
C SER A 73 -12.97 12.09 -1.88
N HIS A 74 -12.04 12.10 -2.82
CA HIS A 74 -11.58 10.94 -3.57
C HIS A 74 -10.54 10.08 -2.85
N HIS A 75 -9.75 10.67 -1.94
CA HIS A 75 -8.67 10.01 -1.22
C HIS A 75 -8.84 10.17 0.29
N ARG A 76 -9.22 9.07 0.93
CA ARG A 76 -9.32 9.00 2.39
C ARG A 76 -7.96 8.69 2.98
N SER A 77 -7.63 9.31 4.11
CA SER A 77 -6.42 8.96 4.85
C SER A 77 -6.54 7.55 5.39
N ILE A 78 -5.46 6.78 5.27
CA ILE A 78 -5.37 5.38 5.72
C ILE A 78 -4.47 5.32 6.95
N CYS A 79 -4.92 4.61 7.98
CA CYS A 79 -4.09 4.21 9.11
C CYS A 79 -3.52 2.81 8.83
N ILE A 80 -2.20 2.67 8.97
CA ILE A 80 -1.50 1.40 8.76
C ILE A 80 -0.95 0.95 10.11
N THR A 81 -1.43 -0.17 10.60
CA THR A 81 -0.92 -0.81 11.81
C THR A 81 -0.08 -2.01 11.43
N LEU A 82 1.10 -2.12 12.05
CA LEU A 82 2.04 -3.19 11.79
C LEU A 82 2.49 -3.80 13.12
N SER A 83 2.51 -5.12 13.19
CA SER A 83 2.98 -5.87 14.35
C SER A 83 4.41 -6.32 14.11
N LEU A 84 5.36 -5.81 14.89
CA LEU A 84 6.76 -6.24 14.83
C LEU A 84 6.97 -7.36 15.85
N PRO A 85 7.10 -8.64 15.42
CA PRO A 85 7.20 -9.77 16.34
C PRO A 85 8.49 -9.77 17.17
N ALA A 86 9.46 -8.91 16.85
CA ALA A 86 10.67 -8.75 17.63
C ALA A 86 11.16 -7.29 17.61
N LEU A 87 10.53 -6.44 18.43
CA LEU A 87 11.02 -5.08 18.70
C LEU A 87 12.50 -5.10 19.15
N ASN A 88 12.89 -6.19 19.82
CA ASN A 88 14.22 -6.47 20.34
C ASN A 88 15.29 -6.60 19.23
N LEU A 89 14.90 -6.80 17.97
CA LEU A 89 15.81 -6.85 16.82
C LEU A 89 15.96 -5.48 16.12
N LEU A 90 15.18 -4.47 16.50
CA LEU A 90 15.30 -3.09 16.01
C LEU A 90 16.44 -2.34 16.72
N ILE A 91 17.48 -3.05 17.15
CA ILE A 91 18.65 -2.48 17.81
C ILE A 91 19.30 -1.49 16.84
N ASP A 92 19.08 -0.21 17.14
CA ASP A 92 19.88 0.95 16.79
C ASP A 92 20.65 0.90 15.46
N ASN A 93 19.95 0.64 14.36
CA ASN A 93 20.49 0.96 13.05
C ASN A 93 20.56 2.48 12.92
N LYS A 94 21.77 3.04 12.87
CA LYS A 94 22.01 4.47 12.66
C LYS A 94 21.10 5.00 11.55
N LYS A 95 20.11 5.83 11.91
CA LYS A 95 19.22 6.47 10.95
C LYS A 95 20.05 7.33 10.00
N LYS A 96 20.04 7.03 8.70
CA LYS A 96 20.50 7.96 7.67
C LYS A 96 19.35 8.88 7.32
N ILE A 97 19.41 10.12 7.79
CA ILE A 97 18.50 11.19 7.39
C ILE A 97 19.03 11.79 6.09
N TYR A 98 18.26 11.69 5.01
CA TYR A 98 18.55 12.40 3.77
C TYR A 98 17.82 13.74 3.80
N LEU A 99 18.57 14.82 4.02
CA LEU A 99 18.06 16.17 3.83
C LEU A 99 18.11 16.46 2.33
N TYR A 100 16.94 16.47 1.69
CA TYR A 100 16.83 17.00 0.34
C TYR A 100 16.99 18.53 0.45
N LYS A 101 18.09 19.05 -0.11
CA LYS A 101 18.20 20.50 -0.32
C LYS A 101 17.11 20.92 -1.28
N GLU A 102 16.34 21.94 -0.91
CA GLU A 102 15.43 22.62 -1.83
C GLU A 102 16.18 22.92 -3.13
N GLY A 103 15.57 22.49 -4.24
CA GLY A 103 16.07 22.75 -5.58
C GLY A 103 16.17 24.26 -5.79
N ARG A 104 17.33 24.71 -6.29
CA ARG A 104 17.46 26.00 -6.95
C ARG A 104 17.10 25.86 -8.41
#